data_AF-A0A1Y3BED6-F1
#
_entry.id   AF-A0A1Y3BED6-F1
#
_cell.length_a   1.000
_cell.length_b   1.000
_cell.length_c   1.000
_cell.angle_alpha   90.00
_cell.angle_beta   90.00
_cell.angle_gamma   90.00
#
_symmetry.space_group_name_H-M   'P 1'
#
loop_
_entity.id
_entity.type
_entity.pdbx_description
1 polymer ?
#
loop_
_entity_poly.entity_id
_entity_poly.type
_entity_poly.pdbx_seq_one_letter_code
_entity_poly.pdbx_strand_id
1 'polypeptide(L)' 'MVCQGVENSAPCQGDSGGPLIIRNGNHYVQFGLVSFGPGICNNGRIPNTVFTQVSHYLDWIENTIKQFENREQCR' A
#
# COMPACT_ATOMS: atom_id res chain seq x y z
N MET A 1 6.72 -4.49 -6.46
CA MET A 1 6.83 -3.27 -5.62
C MET A 1 6.52 -2.04 -6.47
N VAL A 2 6.03 -0.96 -5.87
CA VAL A 2 5.79 0.34 -6.52
C VAL A 2 6.62 1.40 -5.83
N CYS A 3 7.24 2.30 -6.57
CA CYS A 3 7.98 3.43 -6.02
C CYS A 3 7.19 4.72 -6.26
N GLN A 4 7.11 5.56 -5.24
CA GLN A 4 6.56 6.90 -5.36
C GLN A 4 7.62 7.90 -4.93
N GLY A 5 8.02 8.77 -5.86
CA GLY A 5 8.84 9.94 -5.56
C GLY A 5 7.94 11.17 -5.64
N VAL A 6 7.63 11.78 -4.50
CA VAL A 6 6.90 13.07 -4.47
C VAL A 6 7.56 14.01 -3.49
N GLU A 7 7.75 15.26 -3.91
CA GLU A 7 7.99 16.36 -2.98
C GLU A 7 6.73 16.55 -2.13
N ASN A 8 6.86 16.36 -0.81
CA ASN A 8 5.84 16.65 0.21
C ASN A 8 4.64 15.69 0.34
N SER A 9 4.64 14.52 -0.30
CA SER A 9 3.54 13.54 -0.13
C SER A 9 3.98 12.10 0.13
N ALA A 10 5.27 11.84 0.31
CA ALA A 10 5.70 10.53 0.78
C ALA A 10 5.22 10.32 2.24
N PRO A 11 4.71 9.14 2.59
CA PRO A 11 4.31 8.81 3.95
C PRO A 11 5.55 8.73 4.82
N CYS A 12 5.88 9.89 5.35
CA CYS A 12 6.96 10.10 6.28
C CYS A 12 6.41 10.13 7.72
N GLN A 13 5.09 10.33 7.83
CA GLN A 13 4.24 10.21 9.00
C GLN A 13 3.12 9.18 8.79
N GLY A 14 3.20 8.36 7.74
CA GLY A 14 2.18 7.34 7.48
C GLY A 14 2.43 6.09 8.30
N ASP A 15 1.36 5.31 8.54
CA ASP A 15 1.47 4.03 9.24
C ASP A 15 2.16 2.98 8.37
N SER A 16 3.08 2.22 8.94
CA SER A 16 3.65 1.03 8.29
C SER A 16 2.53 0.07 7.90
N GLY A 17 2.50 -0.35 6.62
CA GLY A 17 1.40 -1.16 6.08
C GLY A 17 0.15 -0.38 5.70
N GLY A 18 0.11 0.95 5.90
CA GLY A 18 -1.00 1.79 5.49
C GLY A 18 -1.23 1.80 3.97
N PRO A 19 -2.43 2.17 3.50
CA PRO A 19 -2.78 2.07 2.09
C PRO A 19 -2.21 3.23 1.26
N LEU A 20 -1.68 2.90 0.08
CA LEU A 20 -1.51 3.85 -1.02
C LEU A 20 -2.79 3.82 -1.87
N ILE A 21 -3.55 4.91 -1.83
CA ILE A 21 -4.82 5.04 -2.55
C ILE A 21 -4.63 5.87 -3.82
N ILE A 22 -5.19 5.41 -4.94
CA ILE A 22 -5.32 6.18 -6.19
C ILE A 22 -6.79 6.41 -6.51
N ARG A 23 -7.11 7.54 -7.14
CA ARG A 23 -8.46 7.81 -7.65
C ARG A 23 -8.57 7.30 -9.08
N ASN A 24 -9.48 6.36 -9.34
CA ASN A 24 -9.80 5.85 -10.66
C ASN A 24 -11.27 6.15 -10.98
N GLY A 25 -11.52 7.22 -11.75
CA GLY A 25 -12.86 7.74 -11.97
C GLY A 25 -13.53 8.18 -10.66
N ASN A 26 -14.66 7.56 -10.33
CA ASN A 26 -15.39 7.81 -9.08
C ASN A 26 -15.00 6.85 -7.94
N HIS A 27 -14.01 5.98 -8.15
CA HIS A 27 -13.58 5.00 -7.16
C HIS A 27 -12.23 5.38 -6.56
N TYR A 28 -12.04 5.00 -5.29
CA TYR A 28 -10.76 5.00 -4.61
C TYR A 28 -10.25 3.57 -4.57
N VAL A 29 -9.07 3.34 -5.15
CA VAL A 29 -8.47 2.01 -5.29
C VAL A 29 -7.22 1.94 -4.45
N GLN A 30 -7.12 0.90 -3.62
CA GLN A 30 -5.90 0.59 -2.90
C GLN A 30 -4.87 -0.03 -3.85
N PHE A 31 -3.88 0.78 -4.23
CA PHE A 31 -2.85 0.41 -5.18
C PHE A 31 -1.63 -0.23 -4.52
N GLY A 32 -1.35 0.17 -3.29
CA GLY A 32 -0.18 -0.32 -2.56
C GLY A 32 -0.33 -0.33 -1.04
N LEU A 33 0.68 -0.86 -0.37
CA LEU A 33 0.85 -0.83 1.08
C LEU A 33 2.20 -0.21 1.40
N VAL A 34 2.28 0.70 2.37
CA VAL A 34 3.55 1.29 2.82
C VAL A 34 4.50 0.17 3.26
N SER A 35 5.68 0.09 2.65
CA SER A 35 6.70 -0.91 3.01
C SER A 35 7.86 -0.24 3.73
N PHE A 36 8.64 0.56 3.01
CA PHE A 36 9.75 1.31 3.60
C PHE A 36 9.98 2.61 2.83
N GLY A 37 10.53 3.60 3.51
CA GLY A 37 10.86 4.89 2.95
C GLY A 37 12.09 5.47 3.63
N PRO A 38 12.48 6.69 3.28
CA PRO A 38 13.60 7.34 3.94
C PRO A 38 13.27 7.60 5.41
N GLY A 39 14.23 7.33 6.30
CA GLY A 39 14.06 7.55 7.74
C GLY A 39 14.01 9.01 8.19
N ILE A 40 14.21 9.97 7.28
CA ILE A 40 14.14 11.40 7.55
C ILE A 40 13.21 12.06 6.54
N CYS A 41 12.23 12.78 7.07
CA CYS A 41 11.32 13.62 6.33
C CYS A 41 11.96 14.97 6.12
N ASN A 42 11.95 15.47 4.89
CA ASN A 42 12.33 16.85 4.58
C ASN A 42 13.84 17.16 4.56
N ASN A 43 14.62 16.40 3.78
CA ASN A 43 16.06 16.65 3.58
C ASN A 43 16.38 17.30 2.22
N GLY A 44 15.42 18.01 1.61
CA GLY A 44 15.56 18.61 0.27
C GLY A 44 15.75 17.59 -0.87
N ARG A 45 15.63 16.29 -0.59
CA ARG A 45 15.63 15.19 -1.55
C ARG A 45 14.24 14.60 -1.61
N ILE A 46 13.76 14.28 -2.81
CA ILE A 46 12.48 13.59 -3.05
C ILE A 46 12.48 12.29 -2.23
N PRO A 47 11.66 12.17 -1.17
CA PRO A 47 11.57 10.94 -0.42
C PRO A 47 10.97 9.85 -1.31
N ASN A 48 11.77 8.84 -1.64
CA ASN A 48 11.31 7.66 -2.36
C ASN A 48 10.72 6.68 -1.35
N THR A 49 9.39 6.62 -1.25
CA THR A 49 8.73 5.54 -0.52
C THR A 49 8.47 4.38 -1.46
N VAL A 50 8.79 3.18 -0.98
CA VAL A 50 8.52 1.93 -1.65
C VAL A 50 7.28 1.29 -1.02
N PHE A 51 6.38 0.84 -1.87
CA PHE A 51 5.12 0.21 -1.52
C PHE A 51 5.08 -1.22 -2.06
N THR A 52 4.43 -2.11 -1.31
CA THR A 52 4.02 -3.41 -1.85
C THR A 52 2.97 -3.16 -2.92
N GLN A 53 3.11 -3.79 -4.09
CA GLN A 53 2.16 -3.65 -5.19
C GLN A 53 0.98 -4.60 -4.97
N VAL A 54 -0.20 -4.08 -4.61
CA VAL A 54 -1.36 -4.93 -4.28
C VAL A 54 -1.77 -5.80 -5.47
N SER A 55 -1.70 -5.25 -6.69
CA SER A 55 -2.08 -5.97 -7.91
C SER A 55 -1.28 -7.26 -8.14
N HIS A 56 -0.04 -7.35 -7.62
CA HIS A 56 0.80 -8.55 -7.74
C HIS A 56 0.31 -9.70 -6.86
N TYR A 57 -0.51 -9.41 -5.83
CA TYR A 57 -0.97 -10.37 -4.84
C TYR A 57 -2.47 -10.65 -4.93
N LEU A 58 -3.18 -10.18 -5.97
CA LEU A 58 -4.63 -10.36 -6.08
C LEU A 58 -5.05 -11.83 -6.04
N ASP A 59 -4.36 -12.71 -6.77
CA ASP A 59 -4.65 -14.15 -6.74
C ASP A 59 -4.53 -14.73 -5.33
N TRP A 60 -3.49 -14.34 -4.59
CA TRP A 60 -3.31 -14.77 -3.20
C TRP A 60 -4.40 -14.21 -2.29
N ILE A 61 -4.76 -12.93 -2.43
CA ILE A 61 -5.83 -12.29 -1.66
C ILE A 61 -7.16 -13.00 -1.90
N GLU A 62 -7.55 -13.21 -3.17
CA GLU A 62 -8.80 -13.87 -3.53
C GLU A 62 -8.86 -15.31 -3.03
N ASN A 63 -7.78 -16.08 -3.20
CA ASN A 63 -7.72 -17.45 -2.71
C ASN A 63 -7.80 -17.51 -1.18
N THR A 64 -7.16 -16.57 -0.50
CA THR A 64 -7.20 -16.46 0.96
C THR A 64 -8.61 -16.15 1.44
N ILE A 65 -9.30 -15.18 0.82
CA ILE A 65 -10.70 -14.86 1.13
C ILE A 65 -11.60 -16.09 0.96
N LYS A 66 -11.51 -16.78 -0.19
CA LYS A 66 -12.29 -18.00 -0.46
C LYS A 66 -12.01 -19.10 0.57
N GLN A 67 -10.77 -19.25 1.03
CA GLN A 67 -10.44 -20.22 2.08
C GLN A 67 -11.13 -19.88 3.40
N PHE A 68 -11.16 -18.60 3.77
CA PHE A 68 -11.80 -18.15 5.02
C PHE A 68 -13.34 -18.04 4.92
N GLU A 69 -13.93 -17.87 3.73
CA GLU A 69 -15.39 -17.96 3.57
C GLU A 69 -15.90 -19.39 3.80
N ASN A 70 -15.13 -20.39 3.39
CA ASN A 70 -15.47 -21.81 3.58
C ASN A 70 -15.17 -22.34 4.99
N ARG A 71 -14.48 -21.54 5.81
CA ARG A 71 -14.15 -21.88 7.19
C ARG A 71 -14.81 -20.82 8.06
N GLU A 72 -15.99 -21.11 8.62
CA GLU A 72 -16.60 -20.24 9.64
C GLU A 72 -15.63 -20.03 10.81
N GLN A 73 -14.75 -19.04 10.71
CA GLN A 73 -13.72 -18.83 11.70
C GLN A 73 -13.30 -17.36 11.76
N CYS A 74 -14.29 -16.54 12.09
CA CYS A 74 -14.12 -15.61 13.19
C CYS A 74 -14.77 -16.24 14.43
N ARG A 75 -14.09 -17.24 15.01
CA ARG A 75 -14.37 -17.73 16.36
C ARG A 75 -13.05 -17.85 17.10
#